data_AF-A0A7C8DKV1-F1
#
_entry.id   AF-A0A7C8DKV1-F1
#
_cell.length_a   1.000
_cell.length_b   1.000
_cell.length_c   1.000
_cell.angle_alpha   90.00
_cell.angle_beta   90.00
_cell.angle_gamma   90.00
#
_symmetry.space_group_name_H-M   'P 1'
#
loop_
_entity.id
_entity.type
_entity.pdbx_description
1 polymer ?
#
loop_
_entity_poly.entity_id
_entity_poly.type
_entity_poly.pdbx_seq_one_letter_code
_entity_poly.pdbx_strand_id
1 'polypeptide(L)'
;MNTGYETVVDPTTIIWTAVAIIIHVAVVASQLGLSLFLVATGLHNIFAPKLDSAWSRRLGAVTLVESATAKVGAARVGLGAALLLPLVLEMHFATSFTACIATLGLLSFLERGIPDEVKPQGHYVRRLATVSALFLGLFMIWEGEDGLDLGVEILANAQSWRVHELDWQLENDLEAPKVGELAPNFELQDPSGEAVFRLADFRGDRPVALIFGSYT
;
A
#
# COMPACT_ATOMS: atom_id res chain seq x y z
N MET A 1 -12.80 -6.00 -37.34
CA MET A 1 -13.27 -5.82 -35.95
C MET A 1 -12.46 -4.71 -35.34
N ASN A 2 -13.11 -3.63 -34.94
CA ASN A 2 -12.46 -2.56 -34.21
C ASN A 2 -12.33 -3.04 -32.76
N THR A 3 -11.24 -3.71 -32.41
CA THR A 3 -10.96 -4.18 -31.03
C THR A 3 -10.59 -3.02 -30.10
N GLY A 4 -11.04 -1.81 -30.43
CA GLY A 4 -10.78 -0.63 -29.65
C GLY A 4 -11.59 -0.74 -28.38
N TYR A 5 -10.90 -0.93 -27.25
CA TYR A 5 -11.45 -0.64 -25.94
C TYR A 5 -12.15 0.72 -26.00
N GLU A 6 -13.48 0.73 -26.04
CA GLU A 6 -14.22 1.95 -25.70
C GLU A 6 -14.02 2.15 -24.20
N THR A 7 -13.01 2.96 -23.87
CA THR A 7 -12.79 3.40 -22.50
C THR A 7 -14.02 4.17 -22.05
N VAL A 8 -14.88 3.50 -21.27
CA VAL A 8 -16.08 4.06 -20.63
C VAL A 8 -15.71 5.15 -19.61
N VAL A 9 -14.41 5.30 -19.29
CA VAL A 9 -13.88 6.24 -18.31
C VAL A 9 -13.29 7.47 -19.01
N ASP A 10 -13.74 8.66 -18.59
CA ASP A 10 -13.18 9.94 -19.03
C ASP A 10 -11.67 10.00 -18.68
N PRO A 11 -10.78 10.22 -19.67
CA PRO A 11 -9.33 10.32 -19.45
C PRO A 11 -8.91 11.33 -18.38
N THR A 12 -9.68 12.40 -18.20
CA THR A 12 -9.40 13.43 -17.19
C THR A 12 -9.62 12.90 -15.77
N THR A 13 -10.52 11.93 -15.60
CA THR A 13 -10.79 11.31 -14.30
C THR A 13 -9.67 10.35 -13.92
N ILE A 14 -9.11 9.63 -14.91
CA ILE A 14 -8.00 8.68 -14.71
C ILE A 14 -6.78 9.35 -14.06
N ILE A 15 -6.42 10.57 -14.52
CA ILE A 15 -5.26 11.29 -13.99
C ILE A 15 -5.46 11.61 -12.51
N TRP A 16 -6.61 12.14 -12.12
CA TRP A 16 -6.88 12.50 -10.73
C TRP A 16 -7.01 11.27 -9.83
N THR A 17 -7.61 10.18 -10.32
CA THR A 17 -7.64 8.91 -9.60
C THR A 17 -6.24 8.36 -9.39
N ALA A 18 -5.37 8.39 -10.39
CA ALA A 18 -3.99 7.95 -10.26
C ALA A 18 -3.20 8.80 -9.24
N VAL A 19 -3.37 10.11 -9.28
CA VAL A 19 -2.76 11.03 -8.30
C VAL A 19 -3.25 10.71 -6.88
N ALA A 20 -4.56 10.51 -6.70
CA ALA A 20 -5.13 10.12 -5.42
C ALA A 20 -4.50 8.81 -4.92
N ILE A 21 -4.49 7.75 -5.73
CA ILE A 21 -3.89 6.45 -5.36
C ILE A 21 -2.41 6.62 -4.95
N ILE A 22 -1.63 7.41 -5.69
CA ILE A 22 -0.22 7.66 -5.36
C ILE A 22 -0.08 8.32 -3.99
N ILE A 23 -0.92 9.31 -3.68
CA ILE A 23 -0.92 9.97 -2.37
C ILE A 23 -1.23 8.96 -1.26
N HIS A 24 -2.26 8.14 -1.44
CA HIS A 24 -2.67 7.12 -0.46
C HIS A 24 -1.56 6.09 -0.22
N VAL A 25 -0.95 5.58 -1.29
CA VAL A 25 0.20 4.66 -1.19
C VAL A 25 1.38 5.31 -0.47
N ALA A 26 1.66 6.58 -0.75
CA ALA A 26 2.73 7.32 -0.08
C ALA A 26 2.45 7.51 1.43
N VAL A 27 1.19 7.73 1.81
CA VAL A 27 0.75 7.82 3.22
C VAL A 27 0.92 6.47 3.92
N VAL A 28 0.42 5.38 3.34
CA VAL A 28 0.59 4.01 3.86
C VAL A 28 2.07 3.69 4.07
N ALA A 29 2.89 3.91 3.04
CA ALA A 29 4.32 3.68 3.10
C ALA A 29 5.01 4.53 4.16
N SER A 30 4.57 5.78 4.33
CA SER A 30 5.09 6.68 5.36
C SER A 30 4.72 6.21 6.78
N GLN A 31 3.50 5.74 7.01
CA GLN A 31 3.05 5.22 8.30
C GLN A 31 3.81 3.95 8.68
N LEU A 32 3.93 2.99 7.75
CA LEU A 32 4.72 1.77 7.94
C LEU A 32 6.20 2.07 8.16
N GLY A 33 6.78 2.95 7.33
CA GLY A 33 8.18 3.33 7.43
C GLY A 33 8.51 4.03 8.74
N LEU A 34 7.65 4.94 9.19
CA LEU A 34 7.79 5.63 10.48
C LEU A 34 7.67 4.64 11.65
N SER A 35 6.69 3.74 11.62
CA SER A 35 6.55 2.70 12.63
C SER A 35 7.80 1.83 12.72
N LEU A 36 8.27 1.30 11.59
CA LEU A 36 9.46 0.46 11.53
C LEU A 36 10.70 1.21 12.04
N PHE A 37 10.86 2.47 11.65
CA PHE A 37 11.94 3.32 12.14
C PHE A 37 11.92 3.46 13.67
N LEU A 38 10.76 3.76 14.25
CA LEU A 38 10.60 3.90 15.69
C LEU A 38 10.87 2.57 16.42
N VAL A 39 10.31 1.46 15.93
CA VAL A 39 10.52 0.14 16.54
C VAL A 39 12.00 -0.25 16.46
N ALA A 40 12.64 -0.16 15.29
CA ALA A 40 14.03 -0.56 15.11
C ALA A 40 14.99 0.28 15.97
N THR A 41 14.84 1.61 15.95
CA THR A 41 15.66 2.50 16.77
C THR A 41 15.31 2.42 18.26
N GLY A 42 14.08 2.07 18.60
CA GLY A 42 13.64 1.85 19.98
C GLY A 42 14.22 0.56 20.58
N LEU A 43 14.14 -0.55 19.85
CA LEU A 43 14.73 -1.83 20.23
C LEU A 43 16.25 -1.73 20.37
N HIS A 44 16.92 -1.01 19.47
CA HIS A 44 18.35 -0.73 19.61
C HIS A 44 18.67 -0.05 20.95
N ASN A 45 17.88 0.96 21.33
CA ASN A 45 18.10 1.68 22.58
C ASN A 45 17.80 0.84 23.83
N ILE A 46 16.92 -0.15 23.74
CA ILE A 46 16.62 -1.07 24.85
C ILE A 46 17.73 -2.11 25.01
N PHE A 47 18.09 -2.79 23.92
CA PHE A 47 18.90 -4.02 23.98
C PHE A 47 20.38 -3.83 23.63
N ALA A 48 20.71 -2.78 22.90
CA ALA A 48 22.01 -2.59 22.31
C ALA A 48 22.57 -1.15 22.41
N PRO A 49 22.32 -0.39 23.50
CA PRO A 49 22.67 1.04 23.54
C PRO A 49 24.18 1.31 23.49
N LYS A 50 25.01 0.33 23.87
CA LYS A 50 26.48 0.40 23.86
C LYS A 50 27.10 -0.19 22.59
N LEU A 51 26.30 -0.81 21.72
CA LEU A 51 26.76 -1.33 20.43
C LEU A 51 26.81 -0.15 19.46
N ASP A 52 27.92 0.59 19.54
CA ASP A 52 28.22 1.69 18.65
C ASP A 52 28.53 1.17 17.24
N SER A 53 27.48 1.05 16.44
CA SER A 53 27.53 0.49 15.10
C SER A 53 27.32 1.57 14.05
N ALA A 54 27.97 1.42 12.90
CA ALA A 54 27.79 2.37 11.79
C ALA A 54 26.32 2.47 11.34
N TRP A 55 25.55 1.39 11.45
CA TRP A 55 24.14 1.37 11.07
C TRP A 55 23.27 2.14 12.06
N SER A 56 23.47 1.98 13.37
CA SER A 56 22.66 2.66 14.39
C SER A 56 22.89 4.18 14.38
N ARG A 57 24.13 4.62 14.10
CA ARG A 57 24.46 6.03 13.86
C ARG A 57 23.78 6.58 12.60
N ARG A 58 23.78 5.82 11.50
CA ARG A 58 23.12 6.23 10.23
C ARG A 58 21.61 6.30 10.35
N LEU A 59 20.99 5.41 11.13
CA LEU A 59 19.56 5.46 11.42
C LEU A 59 19.21 6.51 12.49
N GLY A 60 20.18 7.18 13.11
CA GLY A 60 19.89 8.16 14.15
C GLY A 60 19.30 7.55 15.43
N ALA A 61 19.63 6.29 15.73
CA ALA A 61 19.20 5.62 16.95
C ALA A 61 19.79 6.28 18.22
N VAL A 62 20.94 6.94 18.08
CA VAL A 62 21.73 7.55 19.15
C VAL A 62 20.89 8.47 20.03
N THR A 63 20.91 8.22 21.34
CA THR A 63 20.36 9.10 22.38
C THR A 63 21.46 9.51 23.33
N LEU A 64 21.52 10.80 23.69
CA LEU A 64 22.58 11.30 24.58
C LEU A 64 22.27 11.23 26.06
N VAL A 65 21.00 11.01 26.41
CA VAL A 65 20.62 10.86 27.80
C VAL A 65 20.89 9.41 28.19
N GLU A 66 22.13 9.09 28.58
CA GLU A 66 22.53 7.73 28.99
C GLU A 66 21.55 7.14 30.00
N SER A 67 21.08 7.95 30.96
CA SER A 67 20.13 7.56 32.01
C SER A 67 18.69 7.33 31.54
N ALA A 68 18.32 7.74 30.33
CA ALA A 68 16.98 7.61 29.77
C ALA A 68 16.93 6.76 28.48
N THR A 69 18.06 6.23 28.01
CA THR A 69 18.15 5.48 26.74
C THR A 69 17.10 4.38 26.62
N ALA A 70 16.94 3.54 27.65
CA ALA A 70 15.93 2.47 27.67
C ALA A 70 14.49 3.00 27.72
N LYS A 71 14.24 4.12 28.43
CA LYS A 71 12.90 4.75 28.51
C LYS A 71 12.49 5.35 27.17
N VAL A 72 13.42 6.04 26.51
CA VAL A 72 13.24 6.57 25.14
C VAL A 72 13.03 5.42 24.16
N GLY A 73 13.79 4.33 24.32
CA GLY A 73 13.61 3.12 23.51
C GLY A 73 12.22 2.52 23.66
N ALA A 74 11.74 2.35 24.89
CA ALA A 74 10.39 1.87 25.17
C ALA A 74 9.30 2.81 24.61
N ALA A 75 9.48 4.13 24.74
CA ALA A 75 8.57 5.11 24.17
C ALA A 75 8.51 5.01 22.64
N ARG A 76 9.66 4.86 21.96
CA ARG A 76 9.71 4.65 20.50
C ARG A 76 9.00 3.37 20.10
N VAL A 77 9.25 2.25 20.76
CA VAL A 77 8.57 0.98 20.47
C VAL A 77 7.07 1.10 20.68
N GLY A 78 6.63 1.70 21.79
CA GLY A 78 5.21 1.92 22.08
C GLY A 78 4.51 2.80 21.03
N LEU A 79 5.15 3.89 20.61
CA LEU A 79 4.62 4.77 19.55
C LEU A 79 4.61 4.08 18.18
N GLY A 80 5.68 3.35 17.84
CA GLY A 80 5.74 2.59 16.60
C GLY A 80 4.65 1.52 16.54
N ALA A 81 4.41 0.81 17.64
CA ALA A 81 3.30 -0.13 17.74
C ALA A 81 1.94 0.58 17.65
N ALA A 82 1.77 1.72 18.31
CA ALA A 82 0.53 2.51 18.28
C ALA A 82 0.14 2.95 16.86
N LEU A 83 1.11 3.28 16.00
CA LEU A 83 0.88 3.61 14.59
C LEU A 83 0.39 2.42 13.74
N LEU A 84 0.51 1.18 14.23
CA LEU A 84 0.05 -0.04 13.57
C LEU A 84 -1.22 -0.62 14.18
N LEU A 85 -1.70 -0.06 15.29
CA LEU A 85 -2.88 -0.59 15.99
C LEU A 85 -4.16 -0.59 15.14
N PRO A 86 -4.44 0.39 14.25
CA PRO A 86 -5.64 0.32 13.41
C PRO A 86 -5.70 -0.98 12.60
N LEU A 87 -4.58 -1.37 12.00
CA LEU A 87 -4.46 -2.59 11.19
C LEU A 87 -4.77 -3.89 11.96
N VAL A 88 -4.55 -3.91 13.28
CA VAL A 88 -4.63 -5.13 14.09
C VAL A 88 -5.89 -5.20 14.93
N LEU A 89 -6.39 -4.05 15.39
CA LEU A 89 -7.43 -3.97 16.42
C LEU A 89 -8.66 -3.16 15.97
N GLU A 90 -8.77 -2.80 14.69
CA GLU A 90 -9.86 -1.95 14.16
C GLU A 90 -10.05 -0.68 15.01
N MET A 91 -8.93 -0.15 15.53
CA MET A 91 -8.96 0.99 16.43
C MET A 91 -9.16 2.27 15.65
N HIS A 92 -10.05 3.14 16.15
CA HIS A 92 -10.31 4.46 15.59
C HIS A 92 -9.02 5.23 15.27
N PHE A 93 -9.01 5.95 14.14
CA PHE A 93 -7.87 6.74 13.62
C PHE A 93 -7.25 7.70 14.65
N ALA A 94 -8.04 8.09 15.67
CA ALA A 94 -7.62 8.92 16.79
C ALA A 94 -6.39 8.37 17.52
N THR A 95 -6.21 7.04 17.53
CA THR A 95 -5.04 6.37 18.12
C THR A 95 -3.79 6.68 17.32
N SER A 96 -3.84 6.46 16.00
CA SER A 96 -2.75 6.79 15.07
C SER A 96 -2.45 8.28 15.04
N PHE A 97 -3.49 9.12 15.09
CA PHE A 97 -3.33 10.57 15.16
C PHE A 97 -2.59 11.00 16.43
N THR A 98 -3.03 10.49 17.60
CA THR A 98 -2.37 10.77 18.88
C THR A 98 -0.92 10.25 18.88
N ALA A 99 -0.68 9.06 18.31
CA ALA A 99 0.65 8.50 18.15
C ALA A 99 1.53 9.36 17.23
N CYS A 100 1.00 9.93 16.15
CA CYS A 100 1.72 10.87 15.28
C CYS A 100 2.12 12.14 16.04
N ILE A 101 1.21 12.76 16.78
CA ILE A 101 1.51 13.97 17.57
C ILE A 101 2.55 13.68 18.66
N ALA A 102 2.42 12.56 19.37
CA ALA A 102 3.39 12.15 20.38
C ALA A 102 4.76 11.83 19.74
N THR A 103 4.78 11.23 18.56
CA THR A 103 6.01 10.98 17.79
C THR A 103 6.68 12.29 17.39
N LEU A 104 5.93 13.28 16.88
CA LEU A 104 6.46 14.60 16.57
C LEU A 104 7.09 15.27 17.78
N GLY A 105 6.42 15.22 18.93
CA GLY A 105 6.93 15.73 20.20
C GLY A 105 8.22 15.05 20.61
N LEU A 106 8.25 13.72 20.58
CA LEU A 106 9.42 12.92 20.94
C LEU A 106 10.61 13.21 20.02
N LEU A 107 10.42 13.17 18.70
CA LEU A 107 11.50 13.41 17.74
C LEU A 107 12.04 14.84 17.81
N SER A 108 11.16 15.83 18.00
CA SER A 108 11.56 17.23 18.17
C SER A 108 12.33 17.46 19.46
N PHE A 109 11.93 16.81 20.55
CA PHE A 109 12.65 16.86 21.82
C PHE A 109 14.05 16.23 21.69
N LEU A 110 14.14 15.06 21.07
CA LEU A 110 15.41 14.36 20.87
C LEU A 110 16.37 15.16 19.97
N GLU A 111 15.89 15.75 18.87
CA GLU A 111 16.73 16.53 17.96
C GLU A 111 17.39 17.74 18.65
N ARG A 112 16.71 18.36 19.63
CA ARG A 112 17.26 19.47 20.42
C ARG A 112 18.36 19.03 21.39
N GLY A 113 18.34 17.76 21.81
CA GLY A 113 19.29 17.20 22.76
C GLY A 113 20.59 16.71 22.13
N ILE A 114 20.71 16.70 20.79
CA ILE A 114 21.87 16.18 20.06
C ILE A 114 23.00 17.22 19.93
N PRO A 115 24.23 16.97 20.44
CA PRO A 115 25.38 17.84 20.23
C PRO A 115 25.72 17.96 18.76
N ASP A 116 26.21 19.14 18.38
CA ASP A 116 26.52 19.47 16.98
C ASP A 116 27.57 18.54 16.36
N GLU A 117 28.44 17.91 17.17
CA GLU A 117 29.42 16.92 16.72
C GLU A 117 28.80 15.61 16.20
N VAL A 118 27.67 15.19 16.80
CA VAL A 118 26.99 13.93 16.47
C VAL A 118 25.82 14.17 15.52
N LYS A 119 25.28 15.39 15.50
CA LYS A 119 24.09 15.80 14.75
C LYS A 119 24.09 15.41 13.26
N PRO A 120 25.20 15.52 12.50
CA PRO A 120 25.23 15.14 11.08
C PRO A 120 24.91 13.66 10.85
N GLN A 121 25.19 12.80 11.82
CA GLN A 121 24.95 11.37 11.70
C GLN A 121 23.45 11.08 11.80
N GLY A 122 22.87 10.51 10.74
CA GLY A 122 21.44 10.17 10.70
C GLY A 122 20.49 11.37 10.65
N HIS A 123 21.00 12.59 10.41
CA HIS A 123 20.19 13.81 10.32
C HIS A 123 19.04 13.67 9.32
N TYR A 124 19.33 13.21 8.10
CA TYR A 124 18.32 13.05 7.06
C TYR A 124 17.24 12.05 7.43
N VAL A 125 17.60 10.93 8.08
CA VAL A 125 16.63 9.91 8.50
C VAL A 125 15.72 10.45 9.60
N ARG A 126 16.27 11.13 10.62
CA ARG A 126 15.45 11.77 11.67
C ARG A 126 14.57 12.88 11.13
N ARG A 127 15.08 13.65 10.16
CA ARG A 127 14.31 14.72 9.52
C ARG A 127 13.18 14.15 8.68
N LEU A 128 13.45 13.10 7.91
CA LEU A 128 12.45 12.36 7.16
C LEU A 128 11.38 11.82 8.10
N ALA A 129 11.74 11.15 9.20
CA ALA A 129 10.79 10.64 10.19
C ALA A 129 9.91 11.76 10.79
N THR A 130 10.52 12.90 11.12
CA THR A 130 9.77 14.08 11.61
C THR A 130 8.79 14.61 10.57
N VAL A 131 9.23 14.74 9.31
CA VAL A 131 8.37 15.20 8.21
C VAL A 131 7.26 14.20 7.91
N SER A 132 7.54 12.90 7.92
CA SER A 132 6.54 11.84 7.78
C SER A 132 5.49 11.92 8.87
N ALA A 133 5.88 12.08 10.14
CA ALA A 133 4.92 12.22 11.24
C ALA A 133 4.03 13.46 11.10
N LEU A 134 4.57 14.58 10.59
CA LEU A 134 3.79 15.79 10.30
C LEU A 134 2.82 15.57 9.14
N PHE A 135 3.32 15.01 8.04
CA PHE A 135 2.53 14.72 6.85
C PHE A 135 1.38 13.77 7.17
N LEU A 136 1.62 12.70 7.92
CA LEU A 136 0.60 11.76 8.37
C LEU A 136 -0.46 12.44 9.25
N GLY A 137 -0.04 13.26 10.21
CA GLY A 137 -0.98 13.99 11.06
C GLY A 137 -1.87 14.95 10.27
N LEU A 138 -1.32 15.66 9.29
CA LEU A 138 -2.08 16.53 8.39
C LEU A 138 -3.03 15.74 7.49
N PHE A 139 -2.58 14.60 6.97
CA PHE A 139 -3.41 13.72 6.16
C PHE A 139 -4.61 13.20 6.95
N MET A 140 -4.41 12.72 8.19
CA MET A 140 -5.49 12.24 9.05
C MET A 140 -6.51 13.34 9.40
N ILE A 141 -6.07 14.60 9.51
CA ILE A 141 -7.00 15.73 9.68
C ILE A 141 -7.85 15.96 8.42
N TRP A 142 -7.25 15.75 7.25
CA TRP A 142 -7.89 16.00 5.96
C TRP A 142 -8.89 14.88 5.59
N GLU A 143 -8.49 13.61 5.67
CA GLU A 143 -9.34 12.47 5.33
C GLU A 143 -10.27 12.05 6.49
N GLY A 144 -9.89 12.30 7.74
CA GLY A 144 -10.61 11.75 8.89
C GLY A 144 -10.41 10.25 9.08
N GLU A 145 -9.43 9.65 8.39
CA GLU A 145 -9.03 8.25 8.50
C GLU A 145 -7.50 8.12 8.60
N ASP A 146 -7.02 6.98 9.10
CA ASP A 146 -5.59 6.69 9.05
C ASP A 146 -5.22 5.96 7.76
N GLY A 147 -3.93 6.07 7.38
CA GLY A 147 -3.49 5.58 6.08
C GLY A 147 -3.65 4.07 5.91
N LEU A 148 -3.51 3.29 6.98
CA LEU A 148 -3.55 1.83 6.88
C LEU A 148 -4.97 1.31 6.61
N ASP A 149 -5.95 1.80 7.37
CA ASP A 149 -7.35 1.41 7.20
C ASP A 149 -7.85 1.79 5.80
N LEU A 150 -7.56 3.01 5.37
CA LEU A 150 -7.88 3.50 4.02
C LEU A 150 -7.17 2.67 2.93
N GLY A 151 -5.93 2.25 3.17
CA GLY A 151 -5.20 1.35 2.28
C GLY A 151 -5.86 -0.02 2.14
N VAL A 152 -6.36 -0.58 3.24
CA VAL A 152 -7.11 -1.85 3.26
C VAL A 152 -8.44 -1.68 2.54
N GLU A 153 -9.15 -0.58 2.78
CA GLU A 153 -10.42 -0.28 2.11
C GLU A 153 -10.23 -0.16 0.59
N ILE A 154 -9.23 0.61 0.14
CA ILE A 154 -8.94 0.76 -1.30
C ILE A 154 -8.67 -0.61 -1.92
N LEU A 155 -7.92 -1.48 -1.25
CA LEU A 155 -7.62 -2.81 -1.76
C LEU A 155 -8.86 -3.71 -1.81
N ALA A 156 -9.69 -3.67 -0.75
CA ALA A 156 -10.93 -4.44 -0.68
C ALA A 156 -11.94 -3.96 -1.75
N ASN A 157 -12.08 -2.65 -1.92
CA ASN A 157 -12.93 -2.04 -2.94
C ASN A 157 -12.42 -2.37 -4.35
N ALA A 158 -11.11 -2.29 -4.60
CA ALA A 158 -10.57 -2.65 -5.91
C ALA A 158 -10.86 -4.12 -6.27
N GLN A 159 -10.86 -5.03 -5.29
CA GLN A 159 -11.21 -6.43 -5.50
C GLN A 159 -12.71 -6.62 -5.77
N SER A 160 -13.59 -5.94 -5.02
CA SER A 160 -15.04 -6.06 -5.20
C SER A 160 -15.50 -5.47 -6.53
N TRP A 161 -15.00 -4.30 -6.90
CA TRP A 161 -15.36 -3.62 -8.15
C TRP A 161 -14.95 -4.39 -9.39
N ARG A 162 -13.85 -5.15 -9.34
CA ARG A 162 -13.44 -5.98 -10.48
C ARG A 162 -14.49 -7.04 -10.86
N VAL A 163 -15.21 -7.57 -9.88
CA VAL A 163 -16.29 -8.54 -10.14
C VAL A 163 -17.48 -7.83 -10.77
N HIS A 164 -17.89 -6.70 -10.22
CA HIS A 164 -19.01 -5.92 -10.75
C HIS A 164 -18.74 -5.36 -12.16
N GLU A 165 -17.51 -4.93 -12.44
CA GLU A 165 -17.10 -4.49 -13.77
C GLU A 165 -17.22 -5.62 -14.78
N LEU A 166 -16.79 -6.83 -14.42
CA LEU A 166 -16.91 -8.00 -15.28
C LEU A 166 -18.38 -8.37 -15.54
N ASP A 167 -19.22 -8.37 -14.50
CA ASP A 167 -20.66 -8.66 -14.63
C ASP A 167 -21.34 -7.62 -15.53
N TRP A 168 -21.05 -6.33 -15.30
CA TRP A 168 -21.57 -5.24 -16.13
C TRP A 168 -21.12 -5.37 -17.59
N GLN A 169 -19.85 -5.73 -17.83
CA GLN A 169 -19.32 -5.99 -19.17
C GLN A 169 -20.05 -7.16 -19.84
N LEU A 170 -20.26 -8.27 -19.15
CA LEU A 170 -21.00 -9.41 -19.70
C LEU A 170 -22.45 -9.05 -20.06
N GLU A 171 -23.09 -8.17 -19.29
CA GLU A 171 -24.46 -7.72 -19.55
C GLU A 171 -24.55 -6.69 -20.70
N ASN A 172 -23.61 -5.74 -20.73
CA ASN A 172 -23.72 -4.50 -21.53
C ASN A 172 -22.77 -4.43 -22.73
N ASP A 173 -21.76 -5.29 -22.81
CA ASP A 173 -20.93 -5.38 -24.01
C ASP A 173 -21.81 -5.81 -25.20
N LEU A 174 -21.86 -4.94 -26.20
CA LEU A 174 -22.65 -5.13 -27.41
C LEU A 174 -22.07 -6.24 -28.30
N GLU A 175 -20.77 -6.54 -28.16
CA GLU A 175 -20.06 -7.54 -28.96
C GLU A 175 -19.90 -8.88 -28.21
N ALA A 176 -20.18 -8.93 -26.90
CA ALA A 176 -20.10 -10.15 -26.11
C ALA A 176 -21.20 -11.15 -26.50
N PRO A 177 -20.88 -12.42 -26.80
CA PRO A 177 -21.87 -13.44 -27.14
C PRO A 177 -22.79 -13.73 -25.95
N LYS A 178 -24.11 -13.61 -26.13
CA LYS A 178 -25.10 -13.82 -25.06
C LYS A 178 -25.72 -15.22 -25.10
N VAL A 179 -26.27 -15.68 -23.98
CA VAL A 179 -26.93 -16.99 -23.89
C VAL A 179 -28.09 -17.07 -24.89
N GLY A 180 -28.07 -18.08 -25.75
CA GLY A 180 -29.07 -18.29 -26.80
C GLY A 180 -28.69 -17.69 -28.16
N GLU A 181 -27.66 -16.84 -28.22
CA GLU A 181 -27.10 -16.37 -29.48
C GLU A 181 -26.23 -17.45 -30.14
N LEU A 182 -26.08 -17.35 -31.46
CA LEU A 182 -25.17 -18.21 -32.19
C LEU A 182 -23.75 -17.87 -31.76
N ALA A 183 -23.03 -18.83 -31.16
CA ALA A 183 -21.64 -18.65 -30.77
C ALA A 183 -20.82 -18.05 -31.93
N PRO A 184 -19.87 -17.14 -31.67
CA PRO A 184 -19.02 -16.58 -32.71
C PRO A 184 -18.19 -17.69 -33.36
N ASN A 185 -17.91 -17.56 -34.66
CA ASN A 185 -17.03 -18.50 -35.34
C ASN A 185 -15.60 -17.99 -35.23
N PHE A 186 -14.71 -18.82 -34.66
CA PHE A 186 -13.28 -18.54 -34.59
C PHE A 186 -12.48 -19.81 -34.82
N GLU A 187 -11.22 -19.63 -35.19
CA GLU A 187 -10.26 -20.68 -35.48
C GLU A 187 -9.34 -20.87 -34.27
N LEU A 188 -9.21 -22.12 -33.84
CA LEU A 188 -8.22 -22.54 -32.85
C LEU A 188 -7.18 -23.38 -33.54
N GLN A 189 -5.91 -23.08 -33.31
CA GLN A 189 -4.83 -23.99 -33.69
C GLN A 189 -4.54 -24.94 -32.54
N ASP A 190 -4.17 -26.17 -32.88
CA ASP A 190 -3.57 -27.06 -31.91
C ASP A 190 -2.20 -26.54 -31.43
N PRO A 191 -1.66 -27.06 -30.31
CA PRO A 191 -0.37 -26.62 -29.80
C PRO A 191 0.82 -26.84 -30.76
N SER A 192 0.68 -27.73 -31.75
CA SER A 192 1.69 -27.98 -32.79
C SER A 192 1.59 -27.01 -33.97
N GLY A 193 0.49 -26.26 -34.11
CA GLY A 193 0.16 -25.45 -35.28
C GLY A 193 -0.25 -26.25 -36.52
N GLU A 194 -0.43 -27.57 -36.40
CA GLU A 194 -0.69 -28.46 -37.55
C GLU A 194 -2.18 -28.56 -37.87
N ALA A 195 -3.05 -28.58 -36.86
CA ALA A 195 -4.49 -28.62 -37.03
C ALA A 195 -5.14 -27.25 -36.72
N VAL A 196 -6.05 -26.83 -37.60
CA VAL A 196 -6.95 -25.68 -37.39
C VAL A 196 -8.36 -26.22 -37.19
N PHE A 197 -8.97 -25.86 -36.06
CA PHE A 197 -10.34 -26.21 -35.71
C PHE A 197 -11.22 -24.97 -35.78
N ARG A 198 -12.34 -25.03 -36.51
CA ARG A 198 -13.35 -23.98 -36.47
C ARG A 198 -14.46 -24.37 -35.51
N LEU A 199 -14.89 -23.43 -34.67
CA LEU A 199 -16.00 -23.69 -33.76
C LEU A 199 -17.30 -24.05 -34.52
N ALA A 200 -17.49 -23.49 -35.73
CA ALA A 200 -18.62 -23.82 -36.59
C ALA A 200 -18.73 -25.31 -36.93
N ASP A 201 -17.62 -26.03 -37.01
CA ASP A 201 -17.59 -27.44 -37.44
C ASP A 201 -18.23 -28.39 -36.42
N PHE A 202 -18.38 -27.95 -35.17
CA PHE A 202 -18.96 -28.75 -34.09
C PHE A 202 -20.42 -28.39 -33.77
N ARG A 203 -20.99 -27.37 -34.43
CA ARG A 203 -22.35 -26.89 -34.14
C ARG A 203 -23.40 -27.91 -34.60
N GLY A 204 -24.36 -28.22 -33.74
CA GLY A 204 -25.48 -29.12 -34.06
C GLY A 204 -25.16 -30.61 -33.92
N ASP A 205 -23.89 -31.00 -33.92
CA ASP A 205 -23.47 -32.40 -33.73
C ASP A 205 -23.41 -32.81 -32.25
N ARG A 206 -22.80 -31.97 -31.41
CA ARG A 206 -22.64 -32.24 -29.97
C ARG A 206 -22.40 -30.97 -29.14
N PRO A 207 -22.72 -30.96 -27.85
CA PRO A 207 -22.34 -29.87 -26.96
C PRO A 207 -20.82 -29.72 -26.90
N VAL A 208 -20.33 -28.48 -26.98
CA VAL A 208 -18.91 -28.14 -26.87
C VAL A 208 -18.72 -27.21 -25.68
N ALA A 209 -17.77 -27.54 -24.80
CA ALA A 209 -17.32 -26.66 -23.74
C ALA A 209 -15.99 -26.02 -24.15
N LEU A 210 -15.92 -24.69 -24.07
CA LEU A 210 -14.70 -23.92 -24.28
C LEU A 210 -14.09 -23.57 -22.93
N ILE A 211 -12.84 -23.95 -22.72
CA ILE A 211 -12.09 -23.64 -21.51
C ILE A 211 -10.87 -22.84 -21.93
N PHE A 212 -10.85 -21.55 -21.59
CA PHE A 212 -9.71 -20.69 -21.83
C PHE A 212 -8.76 -20.77 -20.64
N GLY A 213 -7.48 -21.00 -20.92
CA GLY A 213 -6.45 -21.06 -19.90
C GLY A 213 -5.07 -20.86 -20.52
N SER A 214 -4.08 -20.62 -19.67
CA SER A 214 -2.68 -20.62 -20.05
C SER A 214 -1.95 -21.72 -19.28
N TYR A 215 -0.89 -22.26 -19.87
CA TYR A 215 0.08 -23.08 -19.16
C TYR A 215 1.45 -22.43 -19.33
N THR A 216 2.23 -22.44 -18.26
CA THR A 216 3.61 -21.95 -18.20
C THR A 216 4.56 -23.12 -18.06
#